data_AF-A0A3B8WK30-F1
#
_entry.id   AF-A0A3B8WK30-F1
#
_cell.length_a   1.000
_cell.length_b   1.000
_cell.length_c   1.000
_cell.angle_alpha   90.00
_cell.angle_beta   90.00
_cell.angle_gamma   90.00
#
_symmetry.space_group_name_H-M   'P 1'
#
loop_
_entity.id
_entity.type
_entity.pdbx_description
1 polymer ?
#
loop_
_entity_poly.entity_id
_entity_poly.type
_entity_poly.pdbx_seq_one_letter_code
_entity_poly.pdbx_strand_id
1 'polypeptide(L)'
;MNTASAQKSFSNKELSVAGLKAAFNILDKWGCSAEQAQAILRLKRATYFKLKGDPDSANLDADQLARISMLLNIHQALRIVFENPENQYGFMKMKNHNPYFSGRSPMEVIEGGEFTKLYETFKR
;
A
#
# COMPACT_ATOMS: atom_id res chain seq x y z
N MET A 1 -3.28 -22.97 -38.15
CA MET A 1 -2.87 -21.57 -37.97
C MET A 1 -3.01 -21.24 -36.50
N ASN A 2 -1.92 -21.18 -35.74
CA ASN A 2 -1.93 -20.83 -34.32
C ASN A 2 -1.55 -19.36 -34.17
N THR A 3 -2.53 -18.50 -33.88
CA THR A 3 -2.26 -17.13 -33.43
C THR A 3 -1.92 -17.17 -31.94
N ALA A 4 -0.62 -17.25 -31.63
CA ALA A 4 -0.13 -16.96 -30.29
C ALA A 4 -0.43 -15.48 -29.99
N SER A 5 -1.31 -15.21 -29.02
CA SER A 5 -1.52 -13.88 -28.47
C SER A 5 -0.21 -13.39 -27.86
N ALA A 6 0.37 -12.31 -28.39
CA ALA A 6 1.54 -11.67 -27.80
C ALA A 6 1.20 -11.20 -26.38
N GLN A 7 1.86 -11.78 -25.36
CA GLN A 7 1.78 -11.26 -24.00
C GLN A 7 2.34 -9.84 -23.97
N LYS A 8 1.48 -8.86 -23.67
CA LYS A 8 1.91 -7.47 -23.49
C LYS A 8 2.85 -7.40 -22.29
N SER A 9 4.13 -7.11 -22.52
CA SER A 9 5.10 -6.86 -21.47
C SER A 9 5.02 -5.39 -21.03
N PHE A 10 4.89 -5.15 -19.72
CA PHE A 10 4.94 -3.81 -19.14
C PHE A 10 6.38 -3.44 -18.77
N SER A 11 6.73 -2.16 -18.91
CA SER A 11 7.99 -1.64 -18.40
C SER A 11 7.98 -1.50 -16.87
N ASN A 12 9.16 -1.50 -16.26
CA ASN A 12 9.29 -1.23 -14.81
C ASN A 12 8.69 0.12 -14.40
N LYS A 13 8.76 1.13 -15.28
CA LYS A 13 8.16 2.44 -15.04
C LYS A 13 6.63 2.35 -14.97
N GLU A 14 6.01 1.67 -15.94
CA GLU A 14 4.55 1.48 -15.94
C GLU A 14 4.08 0.71 -14.69
N LEU A 15 4.79 -0.34 -14.30
CA LEU A 15 4.49 -1.10 -13.08
C LEU A 15 4.66 -0.25 -11.81
N SER A 16 5.71 0.56 -11.72
CA SER A 16 5.96 1.48 -10.61
C SER A 16 4.83 2.50 -10.45
N VAL A 17 4.43 3.14 -11.56
CA VAL A 17 3.32 4.10 -11.59
C VAL A 17 2.00 3.44 -11.20
N ALA A 18 1.70 2.25 -11.74
CA ALA A 18 0.49 1.50 -11.40
C ALA A 18 0.47 1.12 -9.91
N GLY A 19 1.59 0.64 -9.38
CA GLY A 19 1.75 0.31 -7.96
C GLY A 19 1.54 1.52 -7.06
N LEU A 20 2.10 2.69 -7.43
CA LEU A 20 1.90 3.93 -6.69
C LEU A 20 0.43 4.37 -6.67
N LYS A 21 -0.24 4.36 -7.83
CA LYS A 21 -1.68 4.67 -7.94
C LYS A 21 -2.51 3.75 -7.05
N ALA A 22 -2.21 2.45 -7.07
CA ALA A 22 -2.88 1.46 -6.23
C ALA A 22 -2.63 1.71 -4.74
N ALA A 23 -1.38 1.97 -4.34
CA ALA A 23 -1.02 2.25 -2.96
C ALA A 23 -1.75 3.49 -2.42
N PHE A 24 -1.81 4.59 -3.18
CA PHE A 24 -2.57 5.78 -2.78
C PHE A 24 -4.05 5.47 -2.58
N ASN A 25 -4.68 4.74 -3.52
CA ASN A 25 -6.09 4.37 -3.38
C ASN A 25 -6.34 3.46 -2.17
N ILE A 26 -5.44 2.53 -1.86
CA ILE A 26 -5.54 1.66 -0.68
C ILE A 26 -5.44 2.48 0.60
N LEU A 27 -4.44 3.36 0.70
CA LEU A 27 -4.25 4.24 1.87
C LEU A 27 -5.46 5.15 2.08
N ASP A 28 -6.00 5.75 1.01
CA ASP A 28 -7.22 6.57 1.08
C ASP A 28 -8.40 5.76 1.64
N LYS A 29 -8.62 4.53 1.15
CA LYS A 29 -9.70 3.66 1.62
C LYS A 29 -9.51 3.15 3.05
N TRP A 30 -8.27 3.00 3.49
CA TRP A 30 -7.94 2.73 4.89
C TRP A 30 -8.11 3.95 5.80
N GLY A 31 -8.41 5.13 5.23
CA GLY A 31 -8.61 6.38 5.98
C GLY A 31 -7.31 7.02 6.45
N CYS A 32 -6.21 6.74 5.75
CA CYS A 32 -4.90 7.31 6.03
C CYS A 32 -4.90 8.82 5.74
N SER A 33 -4.36 9.63 6.64
CA SER A 33 -4.13 11.05 6.40
C SER A 33 -2.99 11.27 5.41
N ALA A 34 -2.89 12.48 4.85
CA ALA A 34 -1.79 12.84 3.97
C ALA A 34 -0.43 12.74 4.68
N GLU A 35 -0.37 13.11 5.96
CA GLU A 35 0.83 13.05 6.79
C GLU A 35 1.26 11.59 7.06
N GLN A 36 0.29 10.71 7.37
CA GLN A 36 0.55 9.29 7.57
C GLN A 36 1.01 8.63 6.25
N ALA A 37 0.37 8.96 5.12
CA ALA A 37 0.75 8.43 3.81
C ALA A 37 2.17 8.86 3.41
N GLN A 38 2.54 10.11 3.69
CA GLN A 38 3.92 10.61 3.53
C GLN A 38 4.92 9.79 4.34
N ALA A 39 4.63 9.53 5.62
CA ALA A 39 5.49 8.73 6.48
C ALA A 39 5.63 7.29 5.97
N ILE A 40 4.51 6.62 5.69
CA ILE A 40 4.46 5.23 5.21
C ILE A 40 5.23 5.04 3.92
N LEU A 41 5.03 5.93 2.94
CA LEU A 41 5.67 5.84 1.63
C LEU A 41 7.05 6.49 1.58
N ARG A 42 7.53 7.09 2.68
CA ARG A 42 8.78 7.86 2.72
C ARG A 42 8.83 8.95 1.65
N LEU A 43 7.76 9.74 1.56
CA LEU A 43 7.63 10.85 0.64
C LEU A 43 7.66 12.17 1.42
N LYS A 44 8.53 13.09 0.99
CA LYS A 44 8.47 14.49 1.44
C LYS A 44 7.16 15.11 0.98
N ARG A 45 6.63 16.09 1.73
CA ARG A 45 5.37 16.79 1.43
C ARG A 45 5.23 17.23 -0.04
N ALA A 46 6.23 17.95 -0.56
CA ALA A 46 6.22 18.42 -1.94
C ALA A 46 6.15 17.26 -2.96
N THR A 47 6.90 16.18 -2.73
CA THR A 47 6.88 14.98 -3.58
C THR A 47 5.53 14.28 -3.49
N TYR A 48 4.97 14.12 -2.29
CA TYR A 48 3.65 13.50 -2.10
C TYR A 48 2.57 14.22 -2.90
N PHE A 49 2.44 15.54 -2.74
CA PHE A 49 1.41 16.30 -3.46
C PHE A 49 1.65 16.34 -4.97
N LYS A 50 2.91 16.42 -5.42
CA LYS A 50 3.25 16.28 -6.84
C LYS A 50 2.76 14.94 -7.38
N LEU A 51 3.10 13.84 -6.72
CA LEU A 51 2.75 12.49 -7.18
C LEU A 51 1.26 12.18 -7.03
N LYS A 52 0.56 12.81 -6.09
CA LYS A 52 -0.91 12.72 -6.00
C LYS A 52 -1.61 13.41 -7.17
N GLY A 53 -1.08 14.53 -7.66
CA GLY A 53 -1.62 15.25 -8.82
C GLY A 53 -1.15 14.70 -10.16
N ASP A 54 0.09 14.22 -10.23
CA ASP A 54 0.74 13.67 -11.43
C ASP A 54 1.54 12.40 -11.07
N PRO A 55 0.86 11.25 -10.91
CA PRO A 55 1.52 9.98 -10.60
C PRO A 55 2.39 9.44 -11.74
N ASP A 56 2.19 9.88 -12.99
CA ASP A 56 2.97 9.42 -14.14
C ASP A 56 4.40 10.00 -14.14
N SER A 57 4.62 11.07 -13.37
CA SER A 57 5.93 11.64 -13.06
C SER A 57 6.74 10.86 -12.01
N ALA A 58 6.22 9.75 -11.49
CA ALA A 58 6.87 8.97 -10.44
C ALA A 58 8.25 8.48 -10.87
N ASN A 59 9.22 8.74 -10.00
CA ASN A 59 10.55 8.17 -10.03
C ASN A 59 10.87 7.71 -8.62
N LEU A 60 10.57 6.43 -8.36
CA LEU A 60 10.62 5.84 -7.02
C LEU A 60 11.90 5.05 -6.83
N ASP A 61 12.48 5.16 -5.64
CA ASP A 61 13.61 4.32 -5.24
C ASP A 61 13.16 2.93 -4.75
N ALA A 62 14.15 2.05 -4.52
CA ALA A 62 13.89 0.68 -4.10
C ALA A 62 13.14 0.55 -2.76
N ASP A 63 13.39 1.46 -1.80
CA ASP A 63 12.70 1.43 -0.50
C ASP A 63 11.23 1.84 -0.67
N GLN A 64 10.96 2.85 -1.51
CA GLN A 64 9.59 3.28 -1.83
C GLN A 64 8.81 2.17 -2.56
N LEU A 65 9.45 1.47 -3.50
CA LEU A 65 8.86 0.32 -4.18
C LEU A 65 8.59 -0.86 -3.22
N ALA A 66 9.50 -1.11 -2.27
CA ALA A 66 9.30 -2.14 -1.25
C ALA A 66 8.12 -1.80 -0.32
N ARG A 67 7.99 -0.54 0.09
CA ARG A 67 6.85 -0.05 0.90
C ARG A 67 5.53 -0.22 0.16
N ILE A 68 5.47 0.19 -1.11
CA ILE A 68 4.30 -0.04 -1.96
C ILE A 68 3.96 -1.52 -2.02
N SER A 69 4.96 -2.38 -2.23
CA SER A 69 4.76 -3.82 -2.29
C SER A 69 4.18 -4.38 -0.98
N MET A 70 4.62 -3.89 0.18
CA MET A 70 4.03 -4.26 1.48
C MET A 70 2.57 -3.85 1.59
N LEU A 71 2.20 -2.63 1.18
CA LEU A 71 0.81 -2.18 1.20
C LEU A 71 -0.09 -3.04 0.30
N LEU A 72 0.41 -3.38 -0.89
CA LEU A 72 -0.30 -4.27 -1.82
C LEU A 72 -0.48 -5.67 -1.24
N ASN A 73 0.57 -6.22 -0.61
CA ASN A 73 0.52 -7.55 0.01
C ASN A 73 -0.44 -7.60 1.21
N ILE A 74 -0.42 -6.59 2.08
CA ILE A 74 -1.40 -6.47 3.18
C ILE A 74 -2.81 -6.44 2.61
N HIS A 75 -3.07 -5.59 1.60
CA HIS A 75 -4.39 -5.51 1.00
C HIS A 75 -4.82 -6.83 0.34
N GLN A 76 -3.90 -7.50 -0.35
CA GLN A 76 -4.16 -8.81 -0.95
C GLN A 76 -4.51 -9.85 0.12
N ALA A 77 -3.76 -9.91 1.23
CA ALA A 77 -4.04 -10.82 2.34
C ALA A 77 -5.43 -10.57 2.92
N LEU A 78 -5.82 -9.30 3.13
CA LEU A 78 -7.17 -8.94 3.59
C LEU A 78 -8.26 -9.42 2.62
N ARG A 79 -8.03 -9.34 1.31
CA ARG A 79 -8.97 -9.83 0.30
C ARG A 79 -9.07 -11.35 0.21
N ILE A 80 -8.04 -12.08 0.65
CA ILE A 80 -8.07 -13.54 0.76
C ILE A 80 -8.82 -13.95 2.04
N VAL A 81 -8.59 -13.24 3.14
CA VAL A 81 -9.17 -13.56 4.45
C VAL A 81 -10.64 -13.15 4.55
N PHE A 82 -11.03 -12.01 3.97
CA PHE A 82 -12.38 -11.47 4.10
C PHE A 82 -13.16 -11.53 2.79
N GLU A 83 -14.32 -12.19 2.84
CA GLU A 83 -15.28 -12.22 1.72
C GLU A 83 -16.05 -10.90 1.61
N ASN A 84 -16.32 -10.22 2.73
CA ASN A 84 -17.09 -8.97 2.74
C ASN A 84 -16.21 -7.74 2.43
N PRO A 85 -16.58 -6.90 1.45
CA PRO A 85 -15.78 -5.73 1.05
C PRO A 85 -15.55 -4.72 2.18
N GLU A 86 -16.47 -4.62 3.13
CA GLU A 86 -16.34 -3.71 4.27
C GLU A 86 -15.12 -4.05 5.12
N ASN A 87 -14.83 -5.34 5.38
CA ASN A 87 -13.66 -5.73 6.16
C ASN A 87 -12.36 -5.66 5.35
N GLN A 88 -12.41 -5.84 4.02
CA GLN A 88 -11.22 -5.71 3.15
C GLN A 88 -10.55 -4.33 3.25
N TYR A 89 -11.33 -3.29 3.57
CA TYR A 89 -10.81 -1.93 3.80
C TYR A 89 -10.96 -1.46 5.26
N GLY A 90 -12.00 -1.90 5.95
CA GLY A 90 -12.32 -1.49 7.31
C GLY A 90 -11.41 -2.08 8.38
N PHE A 91 -10.91 -3.31 8.16
CA PHE A 91 -10.10 -4.03 9.16
C PHE A 91 -8.86 -3.25 9.61
N MET A 92 -8.22 -2.51 8.71
CA MET A 92 -7.04 -1.71 9.05
C MET A 92 -7.31 -0.66 10.12
N LYS A 93 -8.56 -0.21 10.28
CA LYS A 93 -8.97 0.75 11.32
C LYS A 93 -9.52 0.08 12.58
N MET A 94 -9.80 -1.22 12.54
CA MET A 94 -10.38 -1.94 13.68
C MET A 94 -9.31 -2.22 14.73
N LYS A 95 -9.66 -2.02 16.00
CA LYS A 95 -8.79 -2.37 17.14
C LYS A 95 -8.51 -3.87 17.11
N ASN A 96 -7.24 -4.25 17.14
CA ASN A 96 -6.83 -5.64 17.07
C ASN A 96 -6.16 -6.05 18.39
N HIS A 97 -6.71 -7.09 19.02
CA HIS A 97 -6.26 -7.59 20.32
C HIS A 97 -5.31 -8.79 20.21
N ASN A 98 -4.89 -9.17 19.00
CA ASN A 98 -3.80 -10.12 18.84
C ASN A 98 -2.52 -9.58 19.51
N PRO A 99 -1.66 -10.44 20.07
CA PRO A 99 -0.53 -10.02 20.90
C PRO A 99 0.42 -9.00 20.26
N TYR A 100 0.55 -9.01 18.94
CA TYR A 100 1.40 -8.04 18.22
C TYR A 100 0.81 -6.61 18.22
N PHE A 101 -0.50 -6.50 18.04
CA PHE A 101 -1.16 -5.20 17.91
C PHE A 101 -1.44 -4.55 19.27
N SER A 102 -1.56 -5.37 20.33
CA SER A 102 -1.74 -4.91 21.72
C SER A 102 -2.90 -3.92 21.88
N GLY A 103 -4.03 -4.19 21.22
CA GLY A 103 -5.21 -3.33 21.25
C GLY A 103 -5.16 -2.16 20.27
N ARG A 104 -4.07 -1.96 19.52
CA ARG A 104 -4.01 -0.98 18.42
C ARG A 104 -4.64 -1.54 17.15
N SER A 105 -5.06 -0.67 16.25
CA SER A 105 -5.39 -1.07 14.88
C SER A 105 -4.12 -1.29 14.05
N PRO A 106 -4.18 -2.09 12.98
CA PRO A 106 -3.07 -2.19 12.04
C PRO A 106 -2.61 -0.81 11.50
N MET A 107 -3.55 0.12 11.27
CA MET A 107 -3.23 1.47 10.81
C MET A 107 -2.41 2.26 11.85
N GLU A 108 -2.80 2.23 13.13
CA GLU A 108 -2.06 2.86 14.23
C GLU A 108 -0.65 2.26 14.42
N VAL A 109 -0.43 1.03 13.96
CA VAL A 109 0.89 0.41 13.99
C VAL A 109 1.76 0.94 12.85
N ILE A 110 1.25 1.02 11.62
CA ILE A 110 2.06 1.36 10.45
C ILE A 110 2.19 2.87 10.19
N GLU A 111 1.36 3.71 10.81
CA GLU A 111 1.28 5.15 10.52
C GLU A 111 2.59 5.93 10.73
N GLY A 112 3.50 5.43 11.58
CA GLY A 112 4.82 6.00 11.79
C GLY A 112 5.81 5.76 10.65
N GLY A 113 5.46 4.89 9.70
CA GLY A 113 6.24 4.61 8.50
C GLY A 113 7.48 3.74 8.74
N GLU A 114 7.61 3.09 9.89
CA GLU A 114 8.70 2.14 10.11
C GLU A 114 8.50 0.88 9.27
N PHE A 115 9.48 0.56 8.42
CA PHE A 115 9.36 -0.56 7.49
C PHE A 115 9.11 -1.91 8.19
N THR A 116 9.78 -2.13 9.33
CA THR A 116 9.59 -3.35 10.14
C THR A 116 8.13 -3.52 10.57
N LYS A 117 7.41 -2.44 10.85
CA LYS A 117 5.99 -2.51 11.25
C LYS A 117 5.09 -2.84 10.07
N LEU A 118 5.39 -2.35 8.86
CA LEU A 118 4.70 -2.78 7.63
C LEU A 118 4.88 -4.29 7.42
N TYR A 119 6.12 -4.76 7.52
CA TYR A 119 6.45 -6.18 7.35
C TYR A 119 5.78 -7.07 8.40
N GLU A 120 5.88 -6.72 9.68
CA GLU A 120 5.24 -7.49 10.75
C GLU A 120 3.72 -7.47 10.63
N THR A 121 3.10 -6.34 10.26
CA THR A 121 1.64 -6.27 10.04
C THR A 121 1.19 -7.23 8.94
N PHE A 122 1.97 -7.39 7.88
CA PHE A 122 1.67 -8.36 6.82
C PHE A 122 1.76 -9.83 7.31
N LYS A 123 2.61 -10.12 8.29
CA LYS A 123 2.86 -11.50 8.76
C LYS A 123 1.88 -12.00 9.83
N ARG A 124 0.98 -11.15 10.36
CA ARG A 124 0.09 -11.46 11.49
C ARG A 124 -1.35 -11.62 11.05
#